data_AF-G5K572-F1
#
_entry.id   AF-G5K572-F1
#
_cell.length_a   1.000
_cell.length_b   1.000
_cell.length_c   1.000
_cell.angle_alpha   90.00
_cell.angle_beta   90.00
_cell.angle_gamma   90.00
#
_symmetry.space_group_name_H-M   'P 1'
#
loop_
_entity.id
_entity.type
_entity.pdbx_description
1 polymer ?
#
loop_
_entity_poly.entity_id
_entity_poly.type
_entity_poly.pdbx_seq_one_letter_code
_entity_poly.pdbx_strand_id
1 'polypeptide(L)' 'MKYIIFSFESGDYLSDENGHLIVFESQGLACQYLQRHCHIVMPVSKTKKFTNYPPYYAAPYRFHQVS' A
#
# COMPACT_ATOMS: atom_id res chain seq x y z
N MET A 1 4.18 -2.69 -18.70
CA MET A 1 2.89 -2.60 -18.00
C MET A 1 3.15 -1.86 -16.71
N LYS A 2 2.61 -0.67 -16.58
CA LYS A 2 2.87 0.23 -15.47
C LYS A 2 1.78 0.09 -14.41
N TYR A 3 2.09 0.44 -13.18
CA TYR A 3 1.16 0.36 -12.04
C TYR A 3 1.15 1.68 -11.31
N ILE A 4 -0.04 2.13 -10.93
CA ILE A 4 -0.23 3.26 -10.01
C ILE A 4 -0.99 2.75 -8.79
N ILE A 5 -0.86 3.45 -7.68
CA ILE A 5 -1.48 3.07 -6.42
C ILE A 5 -2.52 4.12 -6.06
N PHE A 6 -3.76 3.70 -5.85
CA PHE A 6 -4.85 4.54 -5.37
C PHE A 6 -4.96 4.42 -3.85
N SER A 7 -5.01 5.54 -3.14
CA SER A 7 -5.23 5.62 -1.69
C SER A 7 -6.70 5.91 -1.39
N PHE A 8 -7.39 4.98 -0.74
CA PHE A 8 -8.73 5.20 -0.18
C PHE A 8 -8.76 6.15 1.01
N GLU A 9 -7.63 6.31 1.72
CA GLU A 9 -7.53 7.27 2.82
C GLU A 9 -7.52 8.71 2.29
N SER A 10 -6.76 8.94 1.22
CA SER A 10 -6.64 10.24 0.56
C SER A 10 -7.77 10.49 -0.45
N GLY A 11 -8.40 9.42 -0.94
CA GLY A 11 -9.37 9.47 -2.05
C GLY A 11 -8.72 9.73 -3.42
N ASP A 12 -7.39 9.61 -3.52
CA ASP A 12 -6.61 9.96 -4.71
C ASP A 12 -5.43 8.99 -4.90
N TYR A 13 -4.77 9.07 -6.05
CA TYR A 13 -3.57 8.31 -6.36
C TYR A 13 -2.35 8.83 -5.61
N LEU A 14 -1.40 7.93 -5.33
CA LEU A 14 -0.14 8.31 -4.74
C LEU A 14 0.64 9.21 -5.71
N SER A 15 0.99 10.39 -5.21
CA SER A 15 1.83 11.37 -5.88
C SER A 15 3.11 11.60 -5.09
N ASP A 16 4.17 11.92 -5.81
CA ASP A 16 5.42 12.42 -5.24
C ASP A 16 5.20 13.80 -4.58
N GLU A 17 6.20 14.30 -3.84
CA GLU A 17 6.14 15.61 -3.15
C GLU A 17 5.87 16.78 -4.11
N ASN A 18 6.16 16.60 -5.40
CA ASN A 18 5.92 17.57 -6.47
C ASN A 18 4.53 17.44 -7.15
N GLY A 19 3.66 16.54 -6.67
CA GLY A 19 2.33 16.31 -7.23
C GLY A 19 2.29 15.42 -8.48
N HIS A 20 3.39 14.79 -8.85
CA HIS A 20 3.42 13.83 -9.96
C HIS A 20 3.00 12.44 -9.52
N LEU A 21 2.15 11.77 -10.30
CA LEU A 21 1.74 10.38 -10.03
C LEU A 21 2.94 9.44 -9.95
N ILE A 22 2.97 8.62 -8.89
CA ILE A 22 4.01 7.61 -8.73
C ILE A 22 3.63 6.40 -9.58
N VAL A 23 4.46 6.12 -10.57
CA VAL A 23 4.26 5.02 -11.52
C VAL A 23 5.35 3.96 -11.31
N PHE A 24 4.92 2.71 -11.20
CA PHE A 24 5.77 1.56 -10.95
C PHE A 24 5.81 0.65 -12.18
N GLU A 25 7.00 0.16 -12.55
CA GLU A 25 7.17 -0.77 -13.67
C GLU A 25 6.64 -2.19 -13.36
N SER A 26 6.39 -2.49 -12.09
CA SER A 26 5.78 -3.76 -11.68
C SER A 26 4.99 -3.60 -10.40
N GLN A 27 4.04 -4.51 -10.20
CA GLN A 27 3.28 -4.60 -8.94
C GLN A 27 4.20 -4.88 -7.73
N GLY A 28 5.31 -5.61 -7.93
CA GLY A 28 6.27 -5.88 -6.87
C GLY A 28 6.95 -4.60 -6.34
N LEU A 29 7.31 -3.69 -7.23
CA LEU A 29 7.87 -2.38 -6.86
C LEU A 29 6.86 -1.53 -6.11
N ALA A 30 5.59 -1.55 -6.56
CA ALA A 30 4.49 -0.87 -5.90
C ALA A 30 4.27 -1.37 -4.46
N CYS A 31 4.35 -2.69 -4.25
CA CYS A 31 4.28 -3.30 -2.91
C CYS A 31 5.46 -2.91 -2.02
N GLN A 32 6.69 -2.92 -2.54
CA GLN A 32 7.88 -2.51 -1.78
C GLN A 32 7.80 -1.05 -1.34
N TYR A 33 7.29 -0.17 -2.22
CA TYR A 33 7.07 1.23 -1.89
C TYR A 33 6.08 1.36 -0.72
N LEU A 34 4.93 0.70 -0.79
CA LEU A 34 3.96 0.71 0.30
C LEU A 34 4.55 0.18 1.62
N GLN A 35 5.32 -0.91 1.59
CA GLN A 35 5.95 -1.45 2.81
C GLN A 35 6.93 -0.47 3.46
N ARG A 36 7.64 0.33 2.65
CA ARG A 36 8.67 1.26 3.14
C ARG A 36 8.06 2.60 3.60
N HIS A 37 7.07 3.11 2.88
CA HIS A 37 6.53 4.45 3.08
C HIS A 37 5.21 4.45 3.85
N CYS A 38 4.37 3.44 3.67
CA CYS A 38 3.09 3.30 4.36
C CYS A 38 3.25 2.30 5.49
N HIS A 39 3.67 2.79 6.66
CA HIS A 39 3.84 1.96 7.86
C HIS A 39 2.50 1.40 8.31
N ILE A 40 2.15 0.19 7.86
CA ILE A 40 1.01 -0.55 8.41
C ILE A 40 1.46 -1.03 9.78
N VAL A 41 0.97 -0.36 10.83
CA VAL A 41 1.20 -0.79 12.21
C VAL A 41 0.64 -2.21 12.35
N MET A 42 1.52 -3.21 12.40
CA MET A 42 1.11 -4.58 12.68
C MET A 42 0.40 -4.58 14.05
N PRO A 43 -0.80 -5.16 14.17
CA PRO A 43 -1.49 -5.17 15.44
C PRO A 43 -0.65 -5.95 16.46
N VAL A 44 -0.31 -5.27 17.56
CA VAL A 44 0.44 -5.87 18.66
C VAL A 44 -0.46 -6.91 19.32
N SER A 45 -0.04 -8.18 19.27
CA SER A 45 -0.77 -9.28 19.89
C SER A 45 -0.94 -9.04 21.39
N LYS A 46 -2.17 -8.88 21.87
CA LYS A 46 -2.49 -8.61 23.28
C LYS A 46 -2.51 -9.88 24.14
N THR A 47 -2.50 -11.09 23.55
CA THR A 47 -2.51 -12.36 24.29
C THR A 47 -1.74 -13.48 23.59
N LYS A 48 -0.96 -14.24 24.37
CA LYS A 48 -0.01 -15.30 23.96
C LYS A 48 -0.61 -16.45 23.11
N LYS A 49 -1.92 -16.53 22.92
CA LYS A 49 -2.59 -17.69 22.31
C LYS A 49 -3.11 -17.48 20.89
N PHE A 50 -3.30 -16.25 20.42
CA PHE A 50 -3.76 -16.00 19.05
C PHE A 50 -3.20 -14.69 18.51
N THR A 51 -2.21 -14.78 17.62
CA THR A 51 -1.88 -13.66 16.74
C THR A 51 -2.92 -13.66 15.62
N ASN A 52 -3.98 -12.87 15.78
CA ASN A 52 -4.84 -12.53 14.65
C ASN A 52 -4.01 -11.65 13.72
N TYR A 53 -3.38 -12.26 12.74
CA TYR A 53 -2.90 -11.53 11.59
C TYR A 53 -4.14 -10.93 10.93
N PRO A 54 -4.24 -9.59 10.82
CA PRO A 54 -5.29 -9.01 10.00
C PRO A 54 -5.13 -9.63 8.60
N PRO A 55 -6.22 -9.85 7.85
CA PRO A 55 -6.11 -10.25 6.46
C PRO A 55 -5.09 -9.30 5.83
N TYR A 56 -4.02 -9.87 5.27
CA TYR A 56 -2.69 -9.27 5.08
C TYR A 56 -2.65 -7.96 4.25
N TYR A 57 -3.82 -7.44 3.87
CA TYR A 57 -4.08 -6.18 3.21
C TYR A 57 -5.49 -5.69 3.61
N ALA A 58 -5.67 -5.13 4.83
CA ALA A 58 -6.79 -4.23 5.08
C ALA A 58 -6.42 -2.88 4.43
N ALA A 59 -6.55 -2.87 3.11
CA ALA A 59 -5.99 -1.90 2.21
C ALA A 59 -6.74 -0.56 2.25
N PRO A 60 -6.09 0.55 2.64
CA PRO A 60 -6.42 1.81 2.03
C PRO A 60 -5.75 1.94 0.66
N TYR A 61 -5.20 0.88 0.04
CA TYR A 61 -4.48 0.99 -1.24
C TYR A 61 -4.96 0.00 -2.32
N ARG A 62 -5.26 0.49 -3.53
CA ARG A 62 -5.61 -0.33 -4.70
C ARG A 62 -4.59 -0.15 -5.81
N PHE A 63 -4.05 -1.25 -6.32
CA PHE A 63 -3.20 -1.22 -7.52
C PHE A 63 -4.06 -1.07 -8.77
N HIS A 64 -3.69 -0.12 -9.62
CA HIS A 64 -4.31 0.09 -10.92
C HIS A 64 -3.25 -0.10 -12.00
N GLN A 65 -3.54 -0.96 -12.96
CA GLN A 65 -2.65 -1.22 -14.09
C GLN A 65 -2.89 -0.16 -15.17
N VAL A 66 -1.81 0.47 -15.64
CA VAL A 66 -1.82 1.46 -16.72
C VAL A 66 -0.88 1.01 -17.84
N SER A 67 -1.25 1.33 -19.08
CA SER A 67 -0.57 0.86 -20.29
C SER A 67 0.84 1.44 -20.44
#